data_AF-A0A0G0ZPK9-F1
#
_entry.id   AF-A0A0G0ZPK9-F1
#
_cell.length_a   1.000
_cell.length_b   1.000
_cell.length_c   1.000
_cell.angle_alpha   90.00
_cell.angle_beta   90.00
_cell.angle_gamma   90.00
#
_symmetry.space_group_name_H-M   'P 1'
#
loop_
_entity.id
_entity.type
_entity.pdbx_description
1 polymer ?
#
loop_
_entity_poly.entity_id
_entity_poly.type
_entity_poly.pdbx_seq_one_letter_code
_entity_poly.pdbx_strand_id
1 'polypeptide(L)'
;PEYVERRIWSGLHKYAGTVDALATIDGKFGVLDIKTSTGFFPEYNLQTAAYIQALQELEIKKSLALPKEIQTRWILRINQHKVCKKCNSTLREKGGRSKTRNGKSNGTPRCIDAEHDWGEPEGDVELKEFPYYFKDVRAFLAAKILWEWDNDYWLRQIGYSR
;
A
#
# COMPACT_ATOMS: atom_id res chain seq x y z
N PRO A 1 16.29 -4.87 12.39
CA PRO A 1 15.42 -6.08 12.42
C PRO A 1 14.08 -5.85 13.11
N GLU A 2 14.09 -5.22 14.29
CA GLU A 2 12.90 -5.05 15.15
C GLU A 2 11.72 -4.33 14.48
N TYR A 3 12.01 -3.37 13.60
CA TYR A 3 11.01 -2.55 12.91
C TYR A 3 10.79 -2.91 11.44
N VAL A 4 11.20 -4.09 10.99
CA VAL A 4 11.04 -4.54 9.59
C VAL A 4 10.21 -5.81 9.57
N GLU A 5 9.26 -5.91 8.64
CA GLU A 5 8.33 -7.05 8.50
C GLU A 5 7.63 -7.39 9.84
N ARG A 6 7.19 -6.33 10.55
CA ARG A 6 6.69 -6.49 11.92
C ARG A 6 5.22 -6.86 11.93
N ARG A 7 4.89 -7.96 12.60
CA ARG A 7 3.50 -8.39 12.82
C ARG A 7 2.83 -7.51 13.86
N ILE A 8 1.59 -7.12 13.55
CA ILE A 8 0.73 -6.29 14.38
C ILE A 8 -0.69 -6.85 14.38
N TRP A 9 -1.47 -6.53 15.40
CA TRP A 9 -2.88 -6.87 15.47
C TRP A 9 -3.69 -5.73 16.08
N SER A 10 -4.99 -5.74 15.84
CA SER A 10 -5.96 -4.95 16.57
C SER A 10 -6.82 -5.94 17.33
N GLY A 11 -6.68 -5.96 18.66
CA GLY A 11 -7.53 -6.78 19.52
C GLY A 11 -8.95 -6.22 19.52
N LEU A 12 -9.07 -4.89 19.54
CA LEU A 12 -10.35 -4.19 19.57
C LEU A 12 -11.18 -4.43 18.30
N HIS A 13 -10.56 -4.34 17.13
CA HIS A 13 -11.25 -4.45 15.85
C HIS A 13 -11.01 -5.80 15.16
N LYS A 14 -10.34 -6.75 15.82
CA LYS A 14 -10.16 -8.15 15.39
C LYS A 14 -9.61 -8.28 13.96
N TYR A 15 -8.44 -7.69 13.71
CA TYR A 15 -7.65 -7.93 12.49
C TYR A 15 -6.16 -8.00 12.81
N ALA A 16 -5.37 -8.51 11.87
CA ALA A 16 -3.92 -8.54 11.97
C ALA A 16 -3.26 -8.14 10.64
N GLY A 17 -2.00 -7.76 10.70
CA GLY A 17 -1.23 -7.33 9.54
C GLY A 17 0.27 -7.45 9.76
N THR A 18 1.03 -7.25 8.69
CA THR A 18 2.49 -7.13 8.74
C THR A 18 2.86 -5.81 8.11
N VAL A 19 3.53 -4.95 8.87
CA VAL A 19 4.07 -3.68 8.34
C VAL A 19 5.41 -3.95 7.69
N ASP A 20 5.65 -3.35 6.52
CA ASP A 20 6.95 -3.46 5.85
C ASP A 20 8.04 -2.86 6.75
N ALA A 21 7.81 -1.65 7.26
CA ALA A 21 8.66 -1.07 8.29
C ALA A 21 7.98 -0.05 9.22
N LEU A 22 8.54 0.15 10.42
CA LEU A 22 8.41 1.37 11.20
C LEU A 22 9.68 2.20 11.04
N ALA A 23 9.54 3.49 10.74
CA ALA A 23 10.65 4.35 10.36
C ALA A 23 10.58 5.70 11.07
N THR A 24 11.75 6.31 11.25
CA THR A 24 11.87 7.73 11.57
C THR A 24 12.33 8.47 10.32
N ILE A 25 11.50 9.38 9.81
CA ILE A 25 11.80 10.21 8.63
C ILE A 25 11.51 11.65 9.03
N ASP A 26 12.49 12.54 8.83
CA ASP A 26 12.42 13.96 9.22
C ASP A 26 11.93 14.18 10.66
N GLY A 27 12.44 13.36 11.59
CA GLY A 27 12.12 13.44 13.02
C GLY A 27 10.76 12.87 13.44
N LYS A 28 9.89 12.52 12.49
CA LYS A 28 8.60 11.87 12.76
C LYS A 28 8.77 10.35 12.80
N PHE A 29 8.12 9.69 13.75
CA PHE A 29 8.07 8.22 13.82
C PHE A 29 6.75 7.73 13.24
N GLY A 30 6.78 6.72 12.37
CA GLY A 30 5.58 6.28 11.67
C GLY A 30 5.74 4.98 10.89
N VAL A 31 4.69 4.62 10.16
CA VAL A 31 4.65 3.41 9.31
C VAL A 31 5.19 3.73 7.92
N LEU A 32 6.11 2.91 7.41
CA LEU A 32 6.57 2.95 6.03
C LEU A 32 6.08 1.71 5.30
N ASP A 33 5.41 1.91 4.17
CA ASP A 33 4.91 0.86 3.30
C ASP A 33 5.51 1.02 1.89
N ILE A 34 6.08 -0.06 1.35
CA ILE A 34 6.81 -0.06 0.09
C ILE A 34 5.93 -0.64 -1.00
N LYS A 35 5.68 0.14 -2.05
CA LYS A 35 4.79 -0.24 -3.15
C LYS A 35 5.50 -0.28 -4.48
N THR A 36 5.56 -1.47 -5.06
CA THR A 36 5.95 -1.65 -6.47
C THR A 36 4.74 -1.48 -7.38
N SER A 37 4.42 -0.23 -7.75
CA SER A 37 3.18 0.13 -8.44
C SER A 37 3.35 1.24 -9.49
N THR A 38 2.38 1.35 -10.41
CA THR A 38 2.38 2.42 -11.44
C THR A 38 1.96 3.79 -10.89
N GLY A 39 1.55 3.88 -9.63
CA GLY A 39 1.04 5.10 -9.02
C GLY A 39 0.58 4.87 -7.58
N PHE A 40 0.07 5.92 -6.94
CA PHE A 40 -0.57 5.84 -5.64
C PHE A 40 -2.05 5.49 -5.80
N PHE A 41 -2.52 4.52 -5.03
CA PHE A 41 -3.91 4.06 -5.08
C PHE A 41 -4.57 4.19 -3.69
N PRO A 42 -5.89 4.49 -3.62
CA PRO A 42 -6.59 4.69 -2.35
C PRO A 42 -6.50 3.50 -1.37
N GLU A 43 -6.41 2.28 -1.88
CA GLU A 43 -6.32 1.06 -1.08
C GLU A 43 -5.06 1.01 -0.22
N TYR A 44 -3.98 1.67 -0.66
CA TYR A 44 -2.75 1.79 0.14
C TYR A 44 -2.99 2.63 1.40
N ASN A 45 -3.86 3.64 1.29
CA ASN A 45 -4.27 4.44 2.44
C ASN A 45 -5.14 3.62 3.41
N LEU A 46 -5.99 2.72 2.90
CA LEU A 46 -6.78 1.83 3.76
C LEU A 46 -5.88 0.86 4.53
N GLN A 47 -4.93 0.22 3.84
CA GLN A 47 -3.97 -0.71 4.44
C GLN A 47 -3.13 -0.02 5.53
N THR A 48 -2.48 1.09 5.19
CA THR A 48 -1.63 1.80 6.15
C THR A 48 -2.44 2.42 7.29
N ALA A 49 -3.72 2.79 7.07
CA ALA A 49 -4.59 3.28 8.14
C ALA A 49 -4.89 2.19 9.17
N ALA A 50 -5.16 0.97 8.70
CA ALA A 50 -5.33 -0.19 9.58
C ALA A 50 -4.08 -0.41 10.45
N TYR A 51 -2.89 -0.24 9.88
CA TYR A 51 -1.65 -0.38 10.63
C TYR A 51 -1.50 0.68 11.72
N ILE A 52 -1.78 1.95 11.40
CA ILE A 52 -1.75 3.03 12.38
C ILE A 52 -2.73 2.75 13.52
N GLN A 53 -3.97 2.36 13.21
CA GLN A 53 -5.00 2.09 14.22
C GLN A 53 -4.59 0.95 15.17
N ALA A 54 -4.08 -0.16 14.64
CA ALA A 54 -3.57 -1.27 15.43
C ALA A 54 -2.38 -0.87 16.32
N LEU A 55 -1.39 -0.16 15.76
CA LEU A 55 -0.21 0.30 16.52
C LEU A 55 -0.54 1.33 17.61
N GLN A 56 -1.71 1.98 17.53
CA GLN A 56 -2.17 2.90 18.55
C GLN A 56 -2.79 2.21 19.77
N GLU A 57 -3.12 0.91 19.68
CA GLU A 57 -3.67 0.16 20.81
C GLU A 57 -2.63 -0.07 21.90
N LEU A 58 -3.05 0.09 23.16
CA LEU A 58 -2.16 0.01 24.33
C LEU A 58 -1.45 -1.34 24.44
N GLU A 59 -2.15 -2.43 24.12
CA GLU A 59 -1.60 -3.79 24.12
C GLU A 59 -0.43 -3.91 23.13
N ILE A 60 -0.63 -3.42 21.91
CA ILE A 60 0.40 -3.43 20.85
C ILE A 60 1.58 -2.54 21.22
N LYS A 61 1.33 -1.31 21.67
CA LYS A 61 2.39 -0.40 22.11
C LYS A 61 3.30 -1.03 23.14
N LYS A 62 2.72 -1.74 24.12
CA LYS A 62 3.46 -2.47 25.16
C LYS A 62 4.20 -3.68 24.59
N SER A 63 3.51 -4.51 23.81
CA SER A 63 4.09 -5.73 23.23
C SER A 63 5.26 -5.43 22.27
N LEU A 64 5.20 -4.30 21.58
CA LEU A 64 6.22 -3.86 20.62
C LEU A 64 7.26 -2.91 21.23
N ALA A 65 7.14 -2.55 22.51
CA ALA A 65 8.02 -1.59 23.19
C ALA A 65 8.28 -0.32 22.35
N LEU A 66 7.22 0.25 21.75
CA LEU A 66 7.39 1.34 20.80
C LEU A 66 8.09 2.54 21.47
N PRO A 67 9.14 3.10 20.85
CA PRO A 67 9.96 4.14 21.48
C PRO A 67 9.25 5.50 21.50
N LYS A 68 8.27 5.69 20.61
CA LYS A 68 7.51 6.93 20.40
C LYS A 68 6.12 6.60 19.88
N GLU A 69 5.22 7.57 20.04
CA GLU A 69 3.92 7.53 19.38
C GLU A 69 4.06 7.55 17.86
N ILE A 70 3.14 6.84 17.21
CA ILE A 70 3.03 6.79 15.76
C ILE A 70 2.36 8.08 15.28
N GLN A 71 3.13 8.92 14.59
CA GLN A 71 2.74 10.27 14.21
C GLN A 71 2.16 10.34 12.79
N THR A 72 2.64 9.49 11.89
CA THR A 72 2.32 9.56 10.47
C THR A 72 2.57 8.23 9.77
N ARG A 73 2.37 8.21 8.46
CA ARG A 73 2.73 7.10 7.58
C ARG A 73 3.24 7.60 6.26
N TRP A 74 4.06 6.78 5.62
CA TRP A 74 4.59 7.02 4.30
C TRP A 74 4.33 5.83 3.40
N ILE A 75 4.15 6.13 2.13
CA ILE A 75 4.23 5.14 1.07
C ILE A 75 5.45 5.48 0.23
N LEU A 76 6.40 4.55 0.16
CA LEU A 76 7.52 4.59 -0.78
C LEU A 76 7.11 3.83 -2.04
N ARG A 77 6.76 4.56 -3.08
CA ARG A 77 6.48 4.00 -4.39
C ARG A 77 7.79 3.81 -5.14
N ILE A 78 7.97 2.61 -5.68
CA ILE A 78 9.08 2.25 -6.57
C ILE A 78 8.49 1.66 -7.84
N ASN A 79 8.89 2.15 -9.00
CA ASN A 79 8.44 1.63 -10.28
C ASN A 79 9.59 1.55 -11.27
N GLN A 80 9.53 0.56 -12.14
CA GLN A 80 10.41 0.44 -13.29
C GLN A 80 9.54 0.18 -14.52
N HIS A 81 9.81 0.90 -15.60
CA HIS A 81 9.06 0.79 -16.85
C HIS A 81 9.92 1.21 -18.04
N LYS A 82 9.54 0.82 -19.25
CA LYS A 82 10.13 1.32 -20.50
C LYS A 82 9.11 2.21 -21.20
N VAL A 83 9.57 3.26 -21.87
CA VAL A 83 8.74 4.14 -22.68
C VAL A 83 8.96 3.84 -24.16
N CYS A 84 7.88 3.72 -24.93
CA CYS A 84 7.96 3.57 -26.38
C CYS A 84 8.37 4.90 -27.00
N LYS A 85 9.48 4.92 -27.75
CA LYS A 85 10.02 6.14 -28.40
C LYS A 85 9.11 6.70 -29.49
N LYS A 86 8.18 5.89 -30.02
CA LYS A 86 7.27 6.28 -31.11
C LYS A 86 5.94 6.84 -30.62
N CYS A 87 5.33 6.21 -29.61
CA CYS A 87 3.94 6.47 -29.22
C CYS A 87 3.74 6.78 -27.73
N ASN A 88 4.81 6.89 -26.95
CA ASN A 88 4.78 7.16 -25.51
C ASN A 88 3.97 6.14 -24.68
N SER A 89 3.66 4.97 -25.23
CA SER A 89 3.15 3.86 -24.44
C SER A 89 4.20 3.43 -23.43
N THR A 90 3.77 2.84 -22.32
CA THR A 90 4.66 2.33 -21.27
C THR A 90 4.56 0.82 -21.19
N LEU A 91 5.70 0.14 -21.11
CA LEU A 91 5.81 -1.29 -20.85
C LEU A 91 6.32 -1.50 -19.44
N ARG A 92 5.61 -2.29 -18.65
CA ARG A 92 6.03 -2.67 -17.30
C ARG A 92 6.15 -4.17 -17.18
N GLU A 93 7.27 -4.62 -16.66
CA GLU A 93 7.58 -6.03 -16.42
C GLU A 93 7.57 -6.27 -14.92
N LYS A 94 6.71 -7.18 -14.43
CA LYS A 94 6.61 -7.52 -13.00
C LYS A 94 6.29 -9.01 -12.83
N GLY A 95 7.16 -9.73 -12.13
CA GLY A 95 6.93 -11.14 -11.79
C GLY A 95 6.68 -12.03 -13.01
N GLY A 96 7.44 -11.82 -14.09
CA GLY A 96 7.29 -12.55 -15.35
C GLY A 96 6.10 -12.12 -16.22
N ARG A 97 5.28 -11.15 -15.77
CA ARG A 97 4.18 -10.58 -16.57
C ARG A 97 4.58 -9.23 -17.16
N SER A 98 4.32 -9.05 -18.44
CA SER A 98 4.42 -7.77 -19.13
C SER A 98 3.04 -7.11 -19.23
N LYS A 99 2.98 -5.79 -19.02
CA LYS A 99 1.76 -5.00 -19.23
C LYS A 99 2.10 -3.71 -19.97
N THR A 100 1.52 -3.56 -21.15
CA THR A 100 1.56 -2.32 -21.93
C THR A 100 0.40 -1.41 -21.53
N ARG A 101 0.66 -0.11 -21.40
CA ARG A 101 -0.36 0.93 -21.25
C ARG A 101 -0.16 1.99 -22.32
N ASN A 102 -1.26 2.40 -22.94
CA ASN A 102 -1.24 3.43 -23.97
C ASN A 102 -0.79 4.78 -23.39
N GLY A 103 0.07 5.47 -24.14
CA GLY A 103 0.43 6.86 -23.87
C GLY A 103 -0.77 7.80 -24.02
N LYS A 104 -0.65 9.03 -23.50
CA LYS A 104 -1.65 10.08 -23.74
C LYS A 104 -1.71 10.38 -25.24
N SER A 105 -2.92 10.35 -25.80
CA SER A 105 -3.16 10.62 -27.22
C SER A 105 -3.16 12.12 -27.48
N ASN A 106 -1.98 12.72 -27.64
CA ASN A 106 -1.82 14.12 -28.06
C ASN A 106 -1.74 14.23 -29.60
N GLY A 107 -2.58 13.46 -30.32
CA GLY A 107 -2.51 13.35 -31.79
C GLY A 107 -1.46 12.35 -32.31
N THR A 108 -0.67 11.73 -31.42
CA THR A 108 0.30 10.68 -31.80
C THR A 108 -0.41 9.35 -32.06
N PRO A 109 -0.24 8.74 -33.26
CA PRO A 109 -0.77 7.41 -33.54
C PRO A 109 -0.21 6.35 -32.58
N ARG A 110 -1.06 5.40 -32.17
CA ARG A 110 -0.65 4.29 -31.31
C ARG A 110 0.04 3.23 -32.17
N CYS A 111 1.18 2.71 -31.71
CA CYS A 111 1.77 1.51 -32.31
C CYS A 111 0.84 0.31 -32.12
N ILE A 112 0.88 -0.63 -33.06
CA ILE A 112 0.42 -1.99 -32.80
C ILE A 112 1.42 -2.69 -31.87
N ASP A 113 0.96 -3.71 -31.13
CA ASP A 113 1.75 -4.33 -30.05
C ASP A 113 3.15 -4.81 -30.50
N ALA A 114 3.28 -5.29 -31.73
CA ALA A 114 4.54 -5.79 -32.29
C ALA A 114 5.51 -4.69 -32.75
N GLU A 115 5.07 -3.44 -32.90
CA GLU A 115 5.84 -2.34 -33.50
C GLU A 115 6.41 -1.33 -32.50
N HIS A 116 6.16 -1.55 -31.22
CA HIS A 116 6.71 -0.73 -30.16
C HIS A 116 8.25 -0.74 -30.21
N ASP A 117 8.84 0.45 -30.18
CA ASP A 117 10.28 0.65 -30.00
C ASP A 117 10.52 1.09 -28.55
N TRP A 118 10.76 0.10 -27.68
CA TRP A 118 10.95 0.33 -26.26
C TRP A 118 12.34 0.91 -26.00
N GLY A 119 12.39 2.03 -25.28
CA GLY A 119 13.63 2.58 -24.75
C GLY A 119 14.22 1.78 -23.61
N GLU A 120 15.31 2.32 -23.05
CA GLU A 120 15.93 1.78 -21.85
C GLU A 120 14.97 1.85 -20.65
N PRO A 121 15.13 0.97 -19.65
CA PRO A 121 14.32 1.02 -18.44
C PRO A 121 14.51 2.34 -17.68
N GLU A 122 13.40 2.98 -17.36
CA GLU A 122 13.30 4.15 -16.49
C GLU A 122 12.77 3.76 -15.11
N GLY A 123 13.27 4.43 -14.08
CA GLY A 123 12.90 4.20 -12.68
C GLY A 123 12.21 5.42 -12.07
N ASP A 124 11.06 5.20 -11.42
CA ASP A 124 10.39 6.21 -10.63
C ASP A 124 10.50 5.84 -9.15
N VAL A 125 10.93 6.80 -8.31
CA VAL A 125 10.92 6.65 -6.85
C VAL A 125 10.24 7.87 -6.25
N GLU A 126 9.17 7.63 -5.50
CA GLU A 126 8.42 8.69 -4.83
C GLU A 126 8.14 8.28 -3.38
N LEU A 127 8.53 9.14 -2.43
CA LEU A 127 8.13 9.02 -1.03
C LEU A 127 7.05 10.06 -0.75
N LYS A 128 5.90 9.62 -0.23
CA LYS A 128 4.81 10.52 0.12
C LYS A 128 4.32 10.28 1.53
N GLU A 129 4.22 11.35 2.32
CA GLU A 129 3.66 11.35 3.66
C GLU A 129 2.12 11.49 3.62
N PHE A 130 1.42 10.75 4.47
CA PHE A 130 -0.04 10.79 4.63
C PHE A 130 -0.44 11.02 6.10
N PRO A 131 -0.30 12.25 6.61
CA PRO A 131 -0.44 12.54 8.04
C PRO A 131 -1.89 12.46 8.54
N TYR A 132 -2.87 12.57 7.65
CA TYR A 132 -4.30 12.47 8.00
C TYR A 132 -4.81 11.07 7.69
N TYR A 133 -5.10 10.28 8.72
CA TYR A 133 -5.53 8.87 8.57
C TYR A 133 -6.91 8.55 9.16
N PHE A 134 -7.51 9.44 9.96
CA PHE A 134 -8.81 9.16 10.61
C PHE A 134 -9.95 8.83 9.64
N LYS A 135 -10.01 9.49 8.48
CA LYS A 135 -11.02 9.16 7.45
C LYS A 135 -10.76 7.78 6.84
N ASP A 136 -9.50 7.43 6.62
CA ASP A 136 -9.11 6.16 6.03
C ASP A 136 -9.28 4.99 7.01
N VAL A 137 -9.06 5.21 8.31
CA VAL A 137 -9.38 4.24 9.37
C VAL A 137 -10.87 3.91 9.34
N ARG A 138 -11.73 4.94 9.30
CA ARG A 138 -13.19 4.73 9.21
C ARG A 138 -13.59 3.97 7.94
N ALA A 139 -12.98 4.33 6.80
CA ALA A 139 -13.23 3.63 5.55
C ALA A 139 -12.77 2.16 5.59
N PHE A 140 -11.60 1.89 6.18
CA PHE A 140 -11.09 0.53 6.37
C PHE A 140 -12.02 -0.29 7.27
N LEU A 141 -12.44 0.25 8.42
CA LEU A 141 -13.35 -0.45 9.33
C LEU A 141 -14.72 -0.70 8.67
N ALA A 142 -15.25 0.26 7.91
CA ALA A 142 -16.49 0.07 7.16
C ALA A 142 -16.37 -1.06 6.12
N ALA A 143 -15.26 -1.09 5.37
CA ALA A 143 -14.97 -2.18 4.42
C ALA A 143 -14.84 -3.53 5.13
N LYS A 144 -14.19 -3.57 6.31
CA LYS A 144 -14.10 -4.78 7.15
C LYS A 144 -15.47 -5.24 7.61
N ILE A 145 -16.34 -4.34 8.08
CA ILE A 145 -17.70 -4.67 8.52
C ILE A 145 -18.52 -5.27 7.37
N LEU A 146 -18.41 -4.70 6.18
CA LEU A 146 -19.07 -5.24 4.99
C LEU A 146 -18.54 -6.64 4.65
N TRP A 147 -17.21 -6.82 4.68
CA TRP A 147 -16.58 -8.12 4.46
C TRP A 147 -17.05 -9.15 5.49
N GLU A 148 -17.13 -8.78 6.78
CA GLU A 148 -17.64 -9.68 7.81
C GLU A 148 -19.09 -10.06 7.60
N TRP A 149 -19.93 -9.13 7.15
CA TRP A 149 -21.34 -9.42 6.87
C TRP A 149 -21.47 -10.45 5.74
N ASP A 150 -20.68 -10.29 4.67
CA ASP A 150 -20.64 -11.20 3.54
C ASP A 150 -20.08 -12.60 3.93
N ASN A 151 -19.26 -12.66 4.99
CA ASN A 151 -18.60 -13.87 5.47
C ASN A 151 -19.17 -14.41 6.80
N ASP A 152 -20.34 -13.93 7.25
CA ASP A 152 -20.91 -14.21 8.57
C ASP A 152 -21.02 -15.72 8.86
N TYR A 153 -21.46 -16.51 7.88
CA TYR A 153 -21.56 -17.97 8.00
C TYR A 153 -20.23 -18.61 8.42
N TRP A 154 -19.14 -18.30 7.71
CA TRP A 154 -17.81 -18.85 7.97
C TRP A 154 -17.22 -18.34 9.28
N LEU A 155 -17.43 -17.05 9.57
CA LEU A 155 -16.97 -16.44 10.81
C LEU A 155 -17.59 -17.12 12.04
N ARG A 156 -18.89 -17.47 11.99
CA ARG A 156 -19.53 -18.23 13.07
C ARG A 156 -18.92 -19.62 13.27
N GLN A 157 -18.52 -20.31 12.21
CA GLN A 157 -17.91 -21.65 12.31
C GLN A 157 -16.59 -21.63 13.08
N ILE A 158 -15.85 -20.52 13.04
CA ILE A 158 -14.58 -20.35 13.75
C ILE A 158 -14.74 -19.65 15.11
N GLY A 159 -15.98 -19.48 15.60
CA GLY A 159 -16.26 -18.85 16.89
C GLY A 159 -16.09 -17.33 16.89
N TYR A 160 -16.04 -16.68 15.73
CA TYR A 160 -16.02 -15.22 15.64
C TYR A 160 -17.41 -14.67 15.98
N SER A 161 -17.56 -14.15 17.19
CA SER A 161 -18.72 -13.36 17.61
C SER A 161 -18.42 -11.87 17.44
N ARG A 162 -19.42 -11.08 17.03
CA ARG A 162 -19.30 -9.62 16.95
C ARG A 162 -19.23 -9.01 18.33
#